data_AF-A0A2E8VQ35-F1
#
_entry.id   AF-A0A2E8VQ35-F1
#
_cell.length_a   1.000
_cell.length_b   1.000
_cell.length_c   1.000
_cell.angle_alpha   90.00
_cell.angle_beta   90.00
_cell.angle_gamma   90.00
#
_symmetry.space_group_name_H-M   'P 1'
#
loop_
_entity.id
_entity.type
_entity.pdbx_description
1 polymer ?
#
loop_
_entity_poly.entity_id
_entity_poly.type
_entity_poly.pdbx_seq_one_letter_code
_entity_poly.pdbx_strand_id
1 'polypeptide(L)'
;MPDDSPGTSPVLEVSHLTVEFDTPDGVGRAVDDMSFAVDPGETLAIVGESGCGKSITAMSILRLVPSPPGRLVAGTAMLDERNLLALPESAMRDVRGRDIAMIFQEPMTALNPVLTVGYQISETVRRHEKCARREARERAVEMLRLVRIPEPEQRAREFPHQLSGGMRQRAMIAMALSCQPRVVIADEPTTALDVTIQDQVLDLLNDLRTRLNTSVILITHDLGVVAESADRVIVMYAGRKVEEASVGELFANPKHPYTRGLLASVPRLGTLEGDSDPKQLTEIPGIVPALTQLPVGCSFAPRCSFADEACGAQPEYADLGHGHFSACWHIAEAAAS
;
A
#
# COMPACT_ATOMS: atom_id res chain seq x y z
N MET A 1 -16.63 -21.26 -14.80
CA MET A 1 -17.45 -20.05 -15.07
C MET A 1 -17.34 -19.19 -13.85
N PRO A 2 -16.93 -17.92 -13.94
CA PRO A 2 -16.77 -17.09 -12.76
C PRO A 2 -18.14 -16.85 -12.14
N ASP A 3 -18.15 -16.90 -10.81
CA ASP A 3 -19.31 -16.78 -9.95
C ASP A 3 -19.75 -15.31 -9.92
N ASP A 4 -20.74 -14.99 -10.75
CA ASP A 4 -21.34 -13.67 -10.92
C ASP A 4 -22.33 -13.42 -9.76
N SER A 5 -21.79 -13.32 -8.54
CA SER A 5 -22.46 -12.57 -7.47
C SER A 5 -22.63 -11.13 -7.97
N PRO A 6 -23.74 -10.41 -7.73
CA PRO A 6 -23.99 -9.09 -8.31
C PRO A 6 -22.96 -8.09 -7.74
N GLY A 7 -21.79 -8.06 -8.38
CA GLY A 7 -20.56 -7.52 -7.85
C GLY A 7 -20.53 -6.03 -8.09
N THR A 8 -20.44 -5.27 -7.00
CA THR A 8 -20.03 -3.86 -7.05
C THR A 8 -18.79 -3.74 -7.91
N SER A 9 -18.86 -2.96 -9.00
CA SER A 9 -17.71 -2.70 -9.85
C SER A 9 -16.58 -2.08 -9.03
N PRO A 10 -15.31 -2.47 -9.29
CA PRO A 10 -14.18 -1.95 -8.53
C PRO A 10 -14.07 -0.43 -8.67
N VAL A 11 -13.68 0.23 -7.58
CA VAL A 11 -13.45 1.69 -7.62
C VAL A 11 -12.17 2.03 -8.39
N LEU A 12 -11.17 1.15 -8.31
CA LEU A 12 -9.89 1.27 -9.00
C LEU A 12 -9.50 -0.08 -9.57
N GLU A 13 -9.12 -0.12 -10.84
CA GLU A 13 -8.58 -1.31 -11.49
C GLU A 13 -7.23 -0.98 -12.13
N VAL A 14 -6.21 -1.75 -11.79
CA VAL A 14 -4.86 -1.67 -12.34
C VAL A 14 -4.61 -2.93 -13.15
N SER A 15 -4.15 -2.77 -14.40
CA SER A 15 -3.93 -3.90 -15.30
C SER A 15 -2.57 -3.77 -15.98
N HIS A 16 -1.79 -4.87 -15.97
CA HIS A 16 -0.50 -5.02 -16.64
C HIS A 16 0.50 -3.88 -16.38
N LEU A 17 0.45 -3.29 -15.18
CA LEU A 17 1.27 -2.15 -14.81
C LEU A 17 2.75 -2.56 -14.82
N THR A 18 3.54 -1.88 -15.65
CA THR A 18 4.97 -2.15 -15.79
C THR A 18 5.75 -0.84 -15.70
N VAL A 19 6.73 -0.79 -14.80
CA VAL A 19 7.58 0.39 -14.55
C VAL A 19 9.04 -0.01 -14.53
N GLU A 20 9.83 0.69 -15.33
CA GLU A 20 11.26 0.46 -15.48
C GLU A 20 12.04 1.70 -15.08
N PHE A 21 13.23 1.48 -14.53
CA PHE A 21 14.20 2.51 -14.16
C PHE A 21 15.50 2.29 -14.91
N ASP A 22 15.99 3.35 -15.55
CA ASP A 22 17.32 3.37 -16.14
C ASP A 22 18.37 3.61 -15.04
N THR A 23 19.21 2.62 -14.78
CA THR A 23 20.30 2.72 -13.80
C THR A 23 21.66 2.57 -14.49
N PRO A 24 22.77 2.99 -13.85
CA PRO A 24 24.11 2.75 -14.39
C PRO A 24 24.41 1.27 -14.66
N ASP A 25 23.80 0.35 -13.90
CA ASP A 25 23.99 -1.10 -14.00
C ASP A 25 23.01 -1.77 -14.98
N GLY A 26 22.17 -1.00 -15.67
CA GLY A 26 21.17 -1.46 -16.63
C GLY A 26 19.74 -1.05 -16.30
N VAL A 27 18.78 -1.61 -17.05
CA VAL A 27 17.35 -1.35 -16.85
C VAL A 27 16.83 -2.28 -15.75
N GLY A 28 16.34 -1.70 -14.66
CA GLY A 28 15.68 -2.44 -13.58
C GLY A 28 14.17 -2.31 -13.68
N ARG A 29 13.45 -3.43 -13.67
CA ARG A 29 11.99 -3.42 -13.67
C ARG A 29 11.46 -3.44 -12.24
N ALA A 30 10.99 -2.29 -11.75
CA ALA A 30 10.53 -2.12 -10.38
C ALA A 30 9.09 -2.60 -10.17
N VAL A 31 8.28 -2.61 -11.23
CA VAL A 31 6.96 -3.22 -11.24
C VAL A 31 6.84 -3.95 -12.57
N ASP A 32 6.44 -5.22 -12.53
CA ASP A 32 6.42 -6.14 -13.67
C ASP A 32 5.06 -6.84 -13.75
N ASP A 33 4.26 -6.44 -14.74
CA ASP A 33 2.95 -7.02 -15.05
C ASP A 33 1.97 -7.05 -13.85
N MET A 34 1.95 -5.99 -13.05
CA MET A 34 1.10 -5.91 -11.87
C MET A 34 -0.36 -5.63 -12.24
N SER A 35 -1.26 -6.53 -11.84
CA SER A 35 -2.70 -6.38 -12.03
C SER A 35 -3.47 -6.63 -10.74
N PHE A 36 -4.40 -5.74 -10.38
CA PHE A 36 -5.29 -5.88 -9.23
C PHE A 36 -6.46 -4.90 -9.33
N ALA A 37 -7.54 -5.18 -8.62
CA ALA A 37 -8.66 -4.27 -8.45
C ALA A 37 -8.84 -3.92 -6.97
N VAL A 38 -9.49 -2.81 -6.67
CA VAL A 38 -9.89 -2.41 -5.32
C VAL A 38 -11.41 -2.22 -5.32
N ASP A 39 -12.09 -2.94 -4.46
CA ASP A 39 -13.55 -2.86 -4.34
C ASP A 39 -13.98 -1.66 -3.50
N PRO A 40 -15.20 -1.13 -3.71
CA PRO A 40 -15.70 -0.02 -2.93
C PRO A 40 -15.69 -0.30 -1.44
N GLY A 41 -14.96 0.54 -0.71
CA GLY A 41 -14.85 0.44 0.73
C GLY A 41 -14.01 -0.74 1.20
N GLU A 42 -13.18 -1.38 0.35
CA GLU A 42 -12.18 -2.42 0.71
C GLU A 42 -10.88 -1.78 1.24
N THR A 43 -10.18 -2.46 2.16
CA THR A 43 -8.74 -2.26 2.38
C THR A 43 -7.96 -3.38 1.70
N LEU A 44 -7.25 -3.04 0.63
CA LEU A 44 -6.28 -3.90 -0.03
C LEU A 44 -4.87 -3.62 0.51
N ALA A 45 -4.22 -4.61 1.09
CA ALA A 45 -2.82 -4.51 1.49
C ALA A 45 -1.88 -4.95 0.37
N ILE A 46 -0.77 -4.24 0.19
CA ILE A 46 0.36 -4.65 -0.66
C ILE A 46 1.58 -4.79 0.25
N VAL A 47 2.12 -6.00 0.35
CA VAL A 47 3.22 -6.35 1.26
C VAL A 47 4.42 -6.94 0.54
N GLY A 48 5.56 -6.92 1.22
CA GLY A 48 6.82 -7.48 0.74
C GLY A 48 8.02 -6.75 1.34
N GLU A 49 9.22 -7.29 1.14
CA GLU A 49 10.47 -6.69 1.61
C GLU A 49 10.71 -5.29 0.99
N SER A 50 11.60 -4.52 1.62
CA SER A 50 12.01 -3.22 1.07
C SER A 50 12.56 -3.36 -0.35
N GLY A 51 12.23 -2.42 -1.23
CA GLY A 51 12.70 -2.43 -2.63
C GLY A 51 11.96 -3.38 -3.57
N CYS A 52 10.92 -4.12 -3.14
CA CYS A 52 10.18 -5.02 -4.03
C CYS A 52 9.19 -4.34 -5.00
N GLY A 53 9.04 -3.01 -4.95
CA GLY A 53 8.21 -2.25 -5.90
C GLY A 53 6.91 -1.64 -5.37
N LYS A 54 6.54 -1.88 -4.10
CA LYS A 54 5.25 -1.44 -3.51
C LYS A 54 4.95 0.04 -3.69
N SER A 55 5.86 0.91 -3.23
CA SER A 55 5.71 2.36 -3.34
C SER A 55 5.72 2.84 -4.80
N ILE A 56 6.46 2.15 -5.69
CA ILE A 56 6.43 2.44 -7.13
C ILE A 56 5.05 2.12 -7.70
N THR A 57 4.44 0.99 -7.34
CA THR A 57 3.07 0.64 -7.75
C THR A 57 2.09 1.75 -7.37
N ALA A 58 2.12 2.21 -6.12
CA ALA A 58 1.30 3.32 -5.65
C ALA A 58 1.54 4.64 -6.41
N MET A 59 2.80 5.06 -6.51
CA MET A 59 3.16 6.30 -7.20
C MET A 59 2.78 6.27 -8.68
N SER A 60 2.79 5.09 -9.31
CA SER A 60 2.44 4.94 -10.72
C SER A 60 0.98 5.27 -11.00
N ILE A 61 0.06 4.83 -10.14
CA ILE A 61 -1.37 5.15 -10.23
C ILE A 61 -1.58 6.66 -10.25
N LEU A 62 -0.83 7.40 -9.43
CA LEU A 62 -0.89 8.85 -9.34
C LEU A 62 0.05 9.58 -10.31
N ARG A 63 0.78 8.86 -11.16
CA ARG A 63 1.81 9.40 -12.07
C ARG A 63 2.83 10.29 -11.34
N LEU A 64 3.30 9.82 -10.18
CA LEU A 64 4.30 10.46 -9.33
C LEU A 64 5.68 9.79 -9.42
N VAL A 65 5.82 8.75 -10.24
CA VAL A 65 7.11 8.09 -10.49
C VAL A 65 8.13 9.13 -11.02
N PRO A 66 9.31 9.26 -10.39
CA PRO A 66 10.34 10.19 -10.85
C PRO A 66 10.75 9.89 -12.29
N SER A 67 10.70 10.89 -13.17
CA SER A 67 11.06 10.74 -14.57
C SER A 67 11.86 11.94 -15.07
N PRO A 68 13.12 11.77 -15.51
CA PRO A 68 13.95 10.55 -15.39
C PRO A 68 14.33 10.22 -13.92
N PRO A 69 14.78 8.98 -13.59
CA PRO A 69 15.10 7.85 -14.49
C PRO A 69 13.99 6.80 -14.65
N GLY A 70 12.82 6.97 -14.04
CA GLY A 70 11.70 6.05 -14.15
C GLY A 70 10.84 6.30 -15.40
N ARG A 71 10.26 5.23 -15.95
CA ARG A 71 9.26 5.28 -17.02
C ARG A 71 8.17 4.23 -16.81
N LEU A 72 6.93 4.64 -17.08
CA LEU A 72 5.80 3.72 -17.21
C LEU A 72 5.83 3.12 -18.62
N VAL A 73 6.01 1.81 -18.72
CA VAL A 73 6.22 1.09 -19.98
C VAL A 73 4.91 0.53 -20.53
N ALA A 74 4.08 0.00 -19.63
CA ALA A 74 2.81 -0.62 -19.99
C ALA A 74 1.81 -0.53 -18.84
N GLY A 75 0.55 -0.82 -19.18
CA GLY A 75 -0.55 -0.97 -18.25
C GLY A 75 -1.52 0.20 -18.21
N THR A 76 -2.59 0.00 -17.45
CA THR A 76 -3.69 0.95 -17.26
C THR A 76 -4.03 1.06 -15.79
N ALA A 77 -4.51 2.23 -15.37
CA ALA A 77 -5.13 2.43 -14.06
C ALA A 77 -6.48 3.12 -14.28
N MET A 78 -7.56 2.37 -14.13
CA MET A 78 -8.93 2.79 -14.34
C MET A 78 -9.54 3.19 -13.00
N LEU A 79 -9.96 4.45 -12.85
CA LEU A 79 -10.79 4.90 -11.74
C LEU A 79 -12.21 5.09 -12.29
N ASP A 80 -13.12 4.18 -11.94
CA ASP A 80 -14.31 3.88 -12.73
C ASP A 80 -13.95 3.70 -14.23
N GLU A 81 -14.54 4.51 -15.11
CA GLU A 81 -14.35 4.49 -16.56
C GLU A 81 -13.18 5.38 -17.02
N ARG A 82 -12.42 6.00 -16.10
CA ARG A 82 -11.35 6.95 -16.44
C ARG A 82 -9.96 6.30 -16.34
N ASN A 83 -9.26 6.17 -17.47
CA ASN A 83 -7.85 5.77 -17.48
C ASN A 83 -6.94 6.92 -17.02
N LEU A 84 -6.46 6.83 -15.77
CA LEU A 84 -5.61 7.83 -15.11
C LEU A 84 -4.27 8.05 -15.84
N LEU A 85 -3.70 6.98 -16.39
CA LEU A 85 -2.38 7.01 -17.03
C LEU A 85 -2.41 7.74 -18.37
N ALA A 86 -3.59 7.81 -19.01
CA ALA A 86 -3.81 8.50 -20.28
C ALA A 86 -4.33 9.94 -20.12
N LEU A 87 -4.64 10.40 -18.90
CA LEU A 87 -5.19 11.74 -18.69
C LEU A 87 -4.19 12.86 -19.07
N PRO A 88 -4.67 14.01 -19.57
CA PRO A 88 -3.83 15.20 -19.60
C PRO A 88 -3.50 15.64 -18.17
N GLU A 89 -2.33 16.26 -17.98
CA GLU A 89 -1.85 16.66 -16.65
C GLU A 89 -2.83 17.59 -15.91
N SER A 90 -3.57 18.44 -16.62
CA SER A 90 -4.62 19.28 -16.04
C SER A 90 -5.75 18.47 -15.42
N ALA A 91 -6.21 17.39 -16.06
CA ALA A 91 -7.24 16.52 -15.51
C ALA A 91 -6.69 15.64 -14.37
N MET A 92 -5.43 15.20 -14.48
CA MET A 92 -4.79 14.43 -13.41
C MET A 92 -4.64 15.25 -12.11
N ARG A 93 -4.44 16.57 -12.24
CA ARG A 93 -4.44 17.51 -11.10
C ARG A 93 -5.78 17.60 -10.38
N ASP A 94 -6.89 17.28 -11.04
CA ASP A 94 -8.22 17.26 -10.42
C ASP A 94 -8.48 15.92 -9.72
N VAL A 95 -7.83 14.83 -10.17
CA VAL A 95 -7.87 13.52 -9.52
C VAL A 95 -7.07 13.51 -8.22
N ARG A 96 -5.81 13.97 -8.28
CA ARG A 96 -4.89 13.98 -7.12
C ARG A 96 -5.43 14.87 -6.00
N GLY A 97 -5.67 14.29 -4.84
CA GLY A 97 -6.15 14.98 -3.64
C GLY A 97 -7.67 15.03 -3.50
N ARG A 98 -8.43 14.87 -4.59
CA ARG A 98 -9.90 14.85 -4.57
C ARG A 98 -10.47 13.45 -4.76
N ASP A 99 -10.08 12.75 -5.81
CA ASP A 99 -10.62 11.43 -6.14
C ASP A 99 -9.72 10.33 -5.55
N ILE A 100 -8.40 10.55 -5.60
CA ILE A 100 -7.39 9.68 -4.99
C ILE A 100 -6.41 10.54 -4.19
N ALA A 101 -6.19 10.18 -2.93
CA ALA A 101 -5.22 10.84 -2.07
C ALA A 101 -4.08 9.88 -1.66
N MET A 102 -2.93 10.44 -1.34
CA MET A 102 -1.77 9.70 -0.86
C MET A 102 -1.37 10.17 0.54
N ILE A 103 -1.16 9.22 1.44
CA ILE A 103 -0.52 9.39 2.74
C ILE A 103 0.90 8.87 2.56
N PHE A 104 1.88 9.77 2.63
CA PHE A 104 3.29 9.44 2.42
C PHE A 104 3.93 8.85 3.69
N GLN A 105 5.02 8.10 3.51
CA GLN A 105 5.75 7.43 4.59
C GLN A 105 6.27 8.39 5.68
N GLU A 106 6.69 9.61 5.32
CA GLU A 106 7.26 10.57 6.26
C GLU A 106 6.47 11.90 6.31
N PRO A 107 5.78 12.21 7.42
CA PRO A 107 5.04 13.47 7.55
C PRO A 107 5.87 14.73 7.38
N MET A 108 7.15 14.69 7.74
CA MET A 108 8.04 15.85 7.71
C MET A 108 8.42 16.26 6.29
N THR A 109 8.46 15.32 5.35
CA THR A 109 8.69 15.61 3.94
C THR A 109 7.40 15.99 3.22
N ALA A 110 6.25 15.50 3.71
CA ALA A 110 4.93 15.81 3.16
C ALA A 110 4.39 17.19 3.58
N LEU A 111 4.60 17.61 4.82
CA LEU A 111 4.15 18.91 5.33
C LEU A 111 5.20 20.00 5.11
N ASN A 112 4.81 21.10 4.50
CA ASN A 112 5.67 22.27 4.33
C ASN A 112 5.93 22.94 5.71
N PRO A 113 7.19 23.00 6.19
CA PRO A 113 7.51 23.47 7.54
C PRO A 113 7.32 24.97 7.75
N VAL A 114 7.19 25.77 6.68
CA VAL A 114 7.00 27.23 6.74
C VAL A 114 5.53 27.66 6.58
N LEU A 115 4.60 26.70 6.49
CA LEU A 115 3.17 26.94 6.41
C LEU A 115 2.46 26.32 7.61
N THR A 116 1.41 26.97 8.12
CA THR A 116 0.62 26.39 9.21
C THR A 116 -0.13 25.14 8.74
N VAL A 117 -0.38 24.21 9.66
CA VAL A 117 -1.05 22.94 9.37
C VAL A 117 -2.46 23.19 8.80
N GLY A 118 -3.22 24.08 9.43
CA GLY A 118 -4.56 24.43 8.95
C GLY A 118 -4.55 25.12 7.59
N TYR A 119 -3.49 25.86 7.25
CA TYR A 119 -3.37 26.47 5.93
C TYR A 119 -3.24 25.40 4.85
N GLN A 120 -2.35 24.42 5.04
CA GLN A 120 -2.08 23.35 4.07
C GLN A 120 -3.33 22.49 3.81
N ILE A 121 -4.07 22.13 4.87
CA ILE A 121 -5.34 21.41 4.75
C ILE A 121 -6.37 22.28 4.00
N SER A 122 -6.52 23.56 4.39
CA SER A 122 -7.47 24.47 3.75
C SER A 122 -7.15 24.76 2.28
N GLU A 123 -5.87 24.71 1.89
CA GLU A 123 -5.43 24.94 0.52
C GLU A 123 -5.89 23.80 -0.41
N THR A 124 -5.76 22.56 0.06
CA THR A 124 -6.29 21.36 -0.62
C THR A 124 -7.80 21.48 -0.84
N VAL A 125 -8.57 21.77 0.21
CA VAL A 125 -10.04 21.94 0.12
C VAL A 125 -10.41 23.05 -0.87
N ARG A 126 -9.76 24.22 -0.80
CA ARG A 126 -10.05 25.33 -1.71
C ARG A 126 -9.78 25.01 -3.17
N ARG A 127 -8.72 24.24 -3.43
CA ARG A 127 -8.34 23.84 -4.78
C ARG A 127 -9.42 22.96 -5.42
N HIS A 128 -9.96 22.00 -4.66
CA HIS A 128 -10.84 20.97 -5.22
C HIS A 128 -12.34 21.27 -5.06
N GLU A 129 -12.76 21.96 -4.01
CA GLU A 129 -14.18 22.23 -3.71
C GLU A 129 -14.63 23.65 -4.09
N LYS A 130 -13.71 24.54 -4.52
CA LYS A 130 -14.00 25.93 -4.91
C LYS A 130 -14.78 26.74 -3.85
N CYS A 131 -14.56 26.42 -2.57
CA CYS A 131 -15.27 27.05 -1.45
C CYS A 131 -14.59 28.35 -0.96
N ALA A 132 -15.30 29.10 -0.11
CA ALA A 132 -14.78 30.33 0.45
C ALA A 132 -13.62 30.07 1.43
N ARG A 133 -12.70 31.03 1.57
CA ARG A 133 -11.54 30.89 2.47
C ARG A 133 -11.92 30.59 3.93
N ARG A 134 -13.04 31.13 4.40
CA ARG A 134 -13.57 30.88 5.75
C ARG A 134 -14.03 29.44 5.90
N GLU A 135 -14.82 28.96 4.95
CA GLU A 135 -15.34 27.58 4.92
C GLU A 135 -14.22 26.54 4.85
N ALA A 136 -13.20 26.77 4.02
CA ALA A 136 -12.05 25.88 3.95
C ALA A 136 -11.25 25.80 5.27
N ARG A 137 -11.19 26.90 6.04
CA ARG A 137 -10.56 26.91 7.36
C ARG A 137 -11.40 26.15 8.39
N GLU A 138 -12.72 26.29 8.32
CA GLU A 138 -13.66 25.54 9.16
C GLU A 138 -13.54 24.04 8.87
N ARG A 139 -13.51 23.63 7.60
CA ARG A 139 -13.24 22.25 7.19
C ARG A 139 -11.88 21.76 7.66
N ALA A 140 -10.83 22.58 7.58
CA ALA A 140 -9.51 22.18 8.08
C ALA A 140 -9.53 21.86 9.58
N VAL A 141 -10.20 22.69 10.40
CA VAL A 141 -10.36 22.44 11.84
C VAL A 141 -11.23 21.19 12.08
N GLU A 142 -12.30 21.00 11.32
CA GLU A 142 -13.14 19.80 11.38
C GLU A 142 -12.33 18.53 11.08
N MET A 143 -11.49 18.54 10.05
CA MET A 143 -10.63 17.41 9.71
C MET A 143 -9.60 17.13 10.81
N LEU A 144 -9.00 18.16 11.41
CA LEU A 144 -8.09 17.99 12.56
C LEU A 144 -8.83 17.38 13.77
N ARG A 145 -10.08 17.78 14.00
CA ARG A 145 -10.93 17.17 15.04
C ARG A 145 -11.24 15.70 14.74
N LEU A 146 -11.55 15.40 13.48
CA LEU A 146 -11.87 14.05 13.00
C LEU A 146 -10.69 13.08 13.24
N VAL A 147 -9.45 13.54 13.01
CA VAL A 147 -8.23 12.75 13.27
C VAL A 147 -7.78 12.75 14.72
N ARG A 148 -8.64 13.23 15.64
CA ARG A 148 -8.41 13.27 17.09
C ARG A 148 -7.21 14.12 17.52
N ILE A 149 -6.94 15.22 16.81
CA ILE A 149 -5.95 16.22 17.27
C ILE A 149 -6.59 17.07 18.39
N PRO A 150 -5.96 17.16 19.57
CA PRO A 150 -6.46 17.99 20.66
C PRO A 150 -6.36 19.47 20.30
N GLU A 151 -7.34 20.26 20.74
CA GLU A 151 -7.38 21.72 20.52
C GLU A 151 -7.21 22.10 19.04
N PRO A 152 -8.00 21.52 18.11
CA PRO A 152 -7.76 21.62 16.67
C PRO A 152 -7.75 23.06 16.15
N GLU A 153 -8.50 23.98 16.78
CA GLU A 153 -8.51 25.41 16.46
C GLU A 153 -7.15 26.08 16.71
N GLN A 154 -6.47 25.67 17.78
CA GLN A 154 -5.11 26.13 18.09
C GLN A 154 -4.10 25.45 17.17
N ARG A 155 -4.14 24.12 17.07
CA ARG A 155 -3.19 23.34 16.25
C ARG A 155 -3.24 23.69 14.77
N ALA A 156 -4.39 24.10 14.25
CA ALA A 156 -4.52 24.62 12.88
C ALA A 156 -3.63 25.85 12.61
N ARG A 157 -3.29 26.63 13.65
CA ARG A 157 -2.45 27.83 13.56
C ARG A 157 -0.96 27.54 13.80
N GLU A 158 -0.64 26.33 14.23
CA GLU A 158 0.73 25.89 14.47
C GLU A 158 1.39 25.39 13.18
N PHE A 159 2.71 25.44 13.16
CA PHE A 159 3.55 24.89 12.11
C PHE A 159 3.87 23.42 12.39
N PRO A 160 4.21 22.61 11.37
CA PRO A 160 4.50 21.19 11.53
C PRO A 160 5.56 20.88 12.61
N HIS A 161 6.58 21.72 12.74
CA HIS A 161 7.66 21.54 13.73
C HIS A 161 7.21 21.78 15.18
N GLN A 162 6.00 22.28 15.41
CA GLN A 162 5.40 22.47 16.75
C GLN A 162 4.53 21.27 17.16
N LEU A 163 4.29 20.32 16.26
CA LEU A 163 3.49 19.11 16.53
C LEU A 163 4.36 17.90 16.87
N SER A 164 3.83 16.98 17.69
CA SER A 164 4.47 15.67 17.91
C SER A 164 4.46 14.81 16.63
N GLY A 165 5.26 13.74 16.61
CA GLY A 165 5.29 12.79 15.48
C GLY A 165 3.91 12.28 15.10
N GLY A 166 3.17 11.72 16.06
CA GLY A 166 1.79 11.24 15.84
C GLY A 166 0.80 12.35 15.45
N MET A 167 0.96 13.58 15.96
CA MET A 167 0.13 14.72 15.53
C MET A 167 0.41 15.13 14.09
N ARG A 168 1.68 15.08 13.64
CA ARG A 168 2.04 15.33 12.24
C ARG A 168 1.46 14.25 11.33
N GLN A 169 1.53 12.98 11.72
CA GLN A 169 0.90 11.87 10.99
C GLN A 169 -0.61 12.10 10.85
N ARG A 170 -1.30 12.37 11.96
CA ARG A 170 -2.74 12.67 11.97
C ARG A 170 -3.07 13.89 11.10
N ALA A 171 -2.26 14.94 11.13
CA ALA A 171 -2.46 16.12 10.30
C ALA A 171 -2.30 15.82 8.79
N MET A 172 -1.35 14.96 8.43
CA MET A 172 -1.18 14.50 7.04
C MET A 172 -2.38 13.64 6.60
N ILE A 173 -2.89 12.75 7.45
CA ILE A 173 -4.12 11.98 7.20
C ILE A 173 -5.31 12.92 7.01
N ALA A 174 -5.46 13.93 7.87
CA ALA A 174 -6.50 14.95 7.76
C ALA A 174 -6.42 15.71 6.43
N MET A 175 -5.21 16.03 5.97
CA MET A 175 -4.98 16.69 4.67
C MET A 175 -5.41 15.78 3.51
N ALA A 176 -4.97 14.52 3.51
CA ALA A 176 -5.29 13.54 2.46
C ALA A 176 -6.80 13.27 2.36
N LEU A 177 -7.50 13.23 3.50
CA LEU A 177 -8.94 12.94 3.57
C LEU A 177 -9.83 14.19 3.47
N SER A 178 -9.25 15.38 3.38
CA SER A 178 -9.98 16.65 3.49
C SER A 178 -11.04 16.86 2.40
N CYS A 179 -10.84 16.25 1.23
CA CYS A 179 -11.76 16.27 0.09
C CYS A 179 -12.54 14.97 -0.08
N GLN A 180 -12.52 14.06 0.92
CA GLN A 180 -13.23 12.78 0.92
C GLN A 180 -12.97 11.94 -0.34
N PRO A 181 -11.71 11.54 -0.57
CA PRO A 181 -11.34 10.76 -1.75
C PRO A 181 -12.03 9.40 -1.76
N ARG A 182 -12.13 8.81 -2.94
CA ARG A 182 -12.72 7.49 -3.15
C ARG A 182 -11.71 6.38 -2.86
N VAL A 183 -10.43 6.67 -3.09
CA VAL A 183 -9.31 5.78 -2.77
C VAL A 183 -8.24 6.57 -2.02
N VAL A 184 -7.74 5.99 -0.94
CA VAL A 184 -6.58 6.50 -0.21
C VAL A 184 -5.46 5.48 -0.33
N ILE A 185 -4.31 5.93 -0.81
CA ILE A 185 -3.09 5.14 -0.84
C ILE A 185 -2.27 5.52 0.38
N ALA A 186 -2.06 4.58 1.30
CA ALA A 186 -1.27 4.78 2.50
C ALA A 186 0.06 4.02 2.36
N ASP A 187 1.14 4.76 2.08
CA ASP A 187 2.48 4.20 1.89
C ASP A 187 3.26 4.24 3.19
N GLU A 188 3.34 3.08 3.86
CA GLU A 188 4.01 2.92 5.15
C GLU A 188 3.55 3.97 6.20
N PRO A 189 2.24 4.11 6.45
CA PRO A 189 1.67 5.23 7.23
C PRO A 189 2.02 5.19 8.72
N THR A 190 2.66 4.14 9.21
CA THR A 190 3.03 3.97 10.62
C THR A 190 4.52 3.79 10.83
N THR A 191 5.32 3.86 9.75
CA THR A 191 6.78 3.75 9.86
C THR A 191 7.33 4.87 10.74
N ALA A 192 8.31 4.51 11.59
CA ALA A 192 8.96 5.39 12.57
C ALA A 192 8.04 5.94 13.69
N LEU A 193 6.87 5.33 13.92
CA LEU A 193 6.03 5.57 15.09
C LEU A 193 6.23 4.47 16.13
N ASP A 194 5.99 4.78 17.40
CA ASP A 194 5.92 3.74 18.44
C ASP A 194 4.66 2.89 18.25
N VAL A 195 4.70 1.64 18.74
CA VAL A 195 3.62 0.64 18.57
C VAL A 195 2.27 1.19 19.02
N THR A 196 2.22 1.95 20.12
CA THR A 196 0.95 2.49 20.62
C THR A 196 0.38 3.55 19.67
N ILE A 197 1.21 4.43 19.10
CA ILE A 197 0.75 5.42 18.13
C ILE A 197 0.40 4.77 16.79
N GLN A 198 1.13 3.73 16.38
CA GLN A 198 0.81 2.93 15.19
C GLN A 198 -0.61 2.38 15.27
N ASP A 199 -0.97 1.67 16.34
CA ASP A 199 -2.31 1.09 16.52
C ASP A 199 -3.39 2.18 16.44
N GLN A 200 -3.17 3.30 17.13
CA GLN A 200 -4.12 4.43 17.11
C GLN A 200 -4.26 5.10 15.73
N VAL A 201 -3.25 5.01 14.87
CA VAL A 201 -3.29 5.54 13.49
C VAL A 201 -4.01 4.56 12.58
N LEU A 202 -3.80 3.26 12.72
CA LEU A 202 -4.51 2.22 11.97
C LEU A 202 -6.01 2.20 12.32
N ASP A 203 -6.34 2.25 13.61
CA ASP A 203 -7.72 2.39 14.09
C ASP A 203 -8.39 3.63 13.51
N LEU A 204 -7.65 4.74 13.44
CA LEU A 204 -8.15 5.96 12.84
C LEU A 204 -8.41 5.77 11.35
N LEU A 205 -7.50 5.16 10.58
CA LEU A 205 -7.69 4.91 9.16
C LEU A 205 -8.91 4.01 8.91
N ASN A 206 -9.12 2.98 9.73
CA ASN A 206 -10.28 2.09 9.64
C ASN A 206 -11.61 2.81 9.98
N ASP A 207 -11.63 3.66 11.01
CA ASP A 207 -12.79 4.50 11.33
C ASP A 207 -13.11 5.45 10.16
N LEU A 208 -12.08 6.09 9.60
CA LEU A 208 -12.25 7.05 8.52
C LEU A 208 -12.65 6.39 7.19
N ARG A 209 -12.13 5.20 6.89
CA ARG A 209 -12.57 4.35 5.78
C ARG A 209 -14.08 4.16 5.81
N THR A 210 -14.59 3.73 6.97
CA THR A 210 -16.02 3.45 7.17
C THR A 210 -16.86 4.73 7.11
N ARG A 211 -16.43 5.79 7.80
CA ARG A 211 -17.21 7.04 7.91
C ARG A 211 -17.24 7.85 6.62
N LEU A 212 -16.19 7.78 5.80
CA LEU A 212 -16.06 8.54 4.56
C LEU A 212 -16.38 7.70 3.32
N ASN A 213 -16.68 6.40 3.49
CA ASN A 213 -16.92 5.46 2.40
C ASN A 213 -15.79 5.48 1.34
N THR A 214 -14.54 5.56 1.82
CA THR A 214 -13.34 5.48 0.98
C THR A 214 -12.80 4.06 0.99
N SER A 215 -12.11 3.68 -0.07
CA SER A 215 -11.32 2.44 -0.13
C SER A 215 -9.86 2.76 0.20
N VAL A 216 -9.10 1.78 0.70
CA VAL A 216 -7.72 1.96 1.15
C VAL A 216 -6.80 0.99 0.43
N ILE A 217 -5.70 1.49 -0.12
CA ILE A 217 -4.55 0.68 -0.50
C ILE A 217 -3.49 0.91 0.57
N LEU A 218 -3.25 -0.10 1.40
CA LEU A 218 -2.26 -0.07 2.46
C LEU A 218 -0.97 -0.73 1.99
N ILE A 219 0.10 0.05 1.84
CA ILE A 219 1.44 -0.47 1.60
C ILE A 219 2.17 -0.56 2.93
N THR A 220 2.65 -1.74 3.26
CA THR A 220 3.43 -1.99 4.47
C THR A 220 4.39 -3.16 4.24
N HIS A 221 5.40 -3.28 5.08
CA HIS A 221 6.22 -4.49 5.18
C HIS A 221 5.85 -5.33 6.41
N ASP A 222 4.97 -4.83 7.28
CA ASP A 222 4.54 -5.49 8.50
C ASP A 222 3.24 -6.27 8.28
N LEU A 223 3.33 -7.60 8.33
CA LEU A 223 2.18 -8.49 8.21
C LEU A 223 1.28 -8.44 9.46
N GLY A 224 1.79 -8.10 10.65
CA GLY A 224 0.96 -7.91 11.84
C GLY A 224 -0.07 -6.79 11.64
N VAL A 225 0.36 -5.68 11.04
CA VAL A 225 -0.54 -4.58 10.63
C VAL A 225 -1.60 -5.05 9.64
N VAL A 226 -1.23 -5.89 8.67
CA VAL A 226 -2.16 -6.41 7.65
C VAL A 226 -3.23 -7.29 8.28
N ALA A 227 -2.87 -8.13 9.26
CA ALA A 227 -3.79 -9.04 9.93
C ALA A 227 -4.98 -8.30 10.59
N GLU A 228 -4.77 -7.05 11.03
CA GLU A 228 -5.76 -6.26 11.77
C GLU A 228 -6.51 -5.24 10.90
N SER A 229 -5.96 -4.85 9.75
CA SER A 229 -6.42 -3.66 9.01
C SER A 229 -6.85 -3.90 7.57
N ALA A 230 -6.59 -5.07 6.99
CA ALA A 230 -6.87 -5.35 5.58
C ALA A 230 -7.90 -6.48 5.38
N ASP A 231 -8.64 -6.41 4.28
CA ASP A 231 -9.58 -7.46 3.87
C ASP A 231 -8.88 -8.48 2.95
N ARG A 232 -8.05 -7.97 2.05
CA ARG A 232 -7.28 -8.74 1.07
C ARG A 232 -5.83 -8.26 1.05
N VAL A 233 -4.93 -9.15 0.70
CA VAL A 233 -3.49 -8.90 0.68
C VAL A 233 -2.86 -9.42 -0.60
N ILE A 234 -1.98 -8.60 -1.17
CA ILE A 234 -1.11 -8.92 -2.28
C ILE A 234 0.33 -8.97 -1.76
N VAL A 235 0.99 -10.10 -1.94
CA VAL A 235 2.42 -10.28 -1.64
C VAL A 235 3.22 -9.99 -2.91
N MET A 236 4.10 -9.00 -2.84
CA MET A 236 5.03 -8.61 -3.91
C MET A 236 6.46 -9.04 -3.61
N TYR A 237 7.14 -9.57 -4.61
CA TYR A 237 8.56 -9.90 -4.58
C TYR A 237 9.23 -9.49 -5.90
N ALA A 238 10.34 -8.76 -5.81
CA ALA A 238 11.15 -8.34 -6.97
C ALA A 238 10.34 -7.75 -8.14
N GLY A 239 9.40 -6.86 -7.84
CA GLY A 239 8.56 -6.17 -8.83
C GLY A 239 7.32 -6.95 -9.28
N ARG A 240 7.17 -8.21 -8.87
CA ARG A 240 6.06 -9.09 -9.28
C ARG A 240 5.13 -9.40 -8.13
N LYS A 241 3.85 -9.61 -8.46
CA LYS A 241 2.87 -10.21 -7.56
C LYS A 241 3.11 -11.72 -7.49
N VAL A 242 3.35 -12.25 -6.29
CA VAL A 242 3.65 -13.68 -6.09
C VAL A 242 2.53 -14.46 -5.41
N GLU A 243 1.69 -13.77 -4.63
CA GLU A 243 0.53 -14.38 -3.97
C GLU A 243 -0.52 -13.32 -3.68
N GLU A 244 -1.80 -13.70 -3.71
CA GLU A 244 -2.92 -12.86 -3.31
C GLU A 244 -4.02 -13.73 -2.68
N ALA A 245 -4.60 -13.28 -1.58
CA ALA A 245 -5.76 -13.91 -0.97
C ALA A 245 -6.44 -12.95 0.01
N SER A 246 -7.63 -13.32 0.49
CA SER A 246 -8.17 -12.70 1.72
C SER A 246 -7.15 -12.84 2.85
N VAL A 247 -7.15 -11.89 3.79
CA VAL A 247 -6.21 -11.92 4.93
C VAL A 247 -6.37 -13.21 5.73
N GLY A 248 -7.60 -13.65 5.99
CA GLY A 248 -7.85 -14.91 6.69
C GLY A 248 -7.24 -16.13 5.99
N GLU A 249 -7.41 -16.24 4.67
CA GLU A 249 -6.88 -17.37 3.89
C GLU A 249 -5.36 -17.32 3.76
N LEU A 250 -4.76 -16.14 3.54
CA LEU A 250 -3.31 -16.00 3.42
C LEU A 250 -2.60 -16.43 4.71
N PHE A 251 -3.13 -16.03 5.87
CA PHE A 251 -2.53 -16.36 7.16
C PHE A 251 -2.75 -17.81 7.57
N ALA A 252 -3.90 -18.39 7.21
CA ALA A 252 -4.21 -19.79 7.50
C ALA A 252 -3.44 -20.75 6.59
N ASN A 253 -3.39 -20.46 5.29
CA ASN A 253 -2.96 -21.39 4.26
C ASN A 253 -1.99 -20.75 3.24
N PRO A 254 -0.89 -20.08 3.65
CA PRO A 254 0.02 -19.44 2.71
C PRO A 254 0.60 -20.48 1.74
N LYS A 255 0.63 -20.17 0.45
CA LYS A 255 1.01 -21.11 -0.62
C LYS A 255 2.42 -20.86 -1.13
N HIS A 256 2.81 -19.61 -1.33
CA HIS A 256 4.13 -19.28 -1.86
C HIS A 256 5.19 -19.42 -0.76
N PRO A 257 6.34 -20.09 -1.01
CA PRO A 257 7.41 -20.24 -0.02
C PRO A 257 7.92 -18.90 0.56
N TYR A 258 7.95 -17.84 -0.26
CA TYR A 258 8.24 -16.48 0.20
C TYR A 258 7.25 -16.00 1.28
N THR A 259 5.95 -16.11 1.02
CA THR A 259 4.89 -15.70 1.96
C THR A 259 4.98 -16.45 3.28
N ARG A 260 5.30 -17.76 3.21
CA ARG A 260 5.57 -18.58 4.40
C ARG A 260 6.73 -18.04 5.21
N GLY A 261 7.83 -17.73 4.53
CA GLY A 261 9.01 -17.13 5.13
C GLY A 261 8.65 -15.83 5.84
N LEU A 262 7.91 -14.94 5.17
CA LEU A 262 7.47 -13.67 5.77
C LEU A 262 6.63 -13.90 7.03
N LEU A 263 5.63 -14.79 6.98
CA LEU A 263 4.78 -15.11 8.13
C LEU A 263 5.55 -15.80 9.27
N ALA A 264 6.54 -16.63 8.95
CA ALA A 264 7.40 -17.30 9.93
C ALA A 264 8.39 -16.33 10.61
N SER A 265 8.70 -15.19 9.97
CA SER A 265 9.51 -14.12 10.54
C SER A 265 8.72 -13.15 11.44
N VAL A 266 7.38 -13.24 11.46
CA VAL A 266 6.53 -12.37 12.30
C VAL A 266 6.39 -12.96 13.71
N PRO A 267 6.64 -12.18 14.78
CA PRO A 267 6.42 -12.62 16.15
C PRO A 267 4.95 -12.97 16.40
N ARG A 268 4.66 -14.19 16.87
CA ARG A 268 3.31 -14.56 17.32
C ARG A 268 3.08 -14.03 18.73
N LEU A 269 2.36 -12.91 18.84
CA LEU A 269 1.88 -12.38 20.12
C LEU A 269 0.85 -13.36 20.70
N GLY A 270 1.23 -14.10 21.75
CA GLY A 270 0.38 -15.08 22.44
C GLY A 270 1.04 -16.42 22.75
N THR A 271 2.16 -16.79 22.09
CA THR A 271 2.91 -18.02 22.41
C THR A 271 3.96 -17.81 23.52
N LEU A 272 4.05 -16.60 24.09
CA LEU A 272 4.96 -16.29 25.19
C LEU A 272 4.39 -16.67 26.57
N GLU A 273 3.08 -16.97 26.66
CA GLU A 273 2.44 -17.46 27.87
C GLU A 273 2.27 -18.98 27.80
N GLY A 274 3.35 -19.73 28.05
CA GLY A 274 3.27 -21.14 28.42
C GLY A 274 4.01 -22.15 27.54
N ASP A 275 4.56 -21.75 26.39
CA ASP A 275 5.47 -22.60 25.62
C ASP A 275 6.92 -22.36 26.08
N SER A 276 7.59 -23.42 26.55
CA SER A 276 8.94 -23.37 27.12
C SER A 276 10.05 -23.33 26.07
N ASP A 277 9.68 -23.19 24.80
CA ASP A 277 10.61 -23.09 23.67
C ASP A 277 10.14 -21.95 22.76
N PRO A 278 10.78 -20.76 22.80
CA PRO A 278 10.48 -19.72 21.83
C PRO A 278 10.88 -20.26 20.45
N LYS A 279 9.90 -20.69 19.66
CA LYS A 279 10.13 -21.09 18.25
C LYS A 279 11.00 -20.01 17.61
N GLN A 280 12.24 -20.38 17.26
CA GLN A 280 13.18 -19.46 16.65
C GLN A 280 12.51 -18.83 15.43
N LEU A 281 12.49 -17.50 15.41
CA LEU A 281 12.07 -16.76 14.22
C LEU A 281 12.95 -17.24 13.07
N THR A 282 12.32 -17.75 12.03
CA THR A 282 13.04 -18.23 10.86
C THR A 282 13.21 -17.06 9.91
N GLU A 283 14.47 -16.74 9.59
CA GLU A 283 14.79 -15.72 8.59
C GLU A 283 14.73 -16.28 7.18
N ILE A 284 14.36 -15.44 6.21
CA ILE A 284 14.48 -15.78 4.79
C ILE A 284 15.94 -15.56 4.39
N PRO A 285 16.70 -16.61 4.02
CA PRO A 285 18.13 -16.48 3.74
C PRO A 285 18.40 -15.59 2.53
N GLY A 286 19.56 -14.93 2.53
CA GLY A 286 20.02 -14.11 1.42
C GLY A 286 19.36 -12.72 1.33
N ILE A 287 19.62 -12.02 0.23
CA ILE A 287 19.16 -10.65 -0.03
C ILE A 287 18.28 -10.66 -1.28
N VAL A 288 17.29 -9.78 -1.35
CA VAL A 288 16.49 -9.55 -2.56
C VAL A 288 17.45 -9.25 -3.73
N PRO A 289 17.36 -9.99 -4.86
CA PRO A 289 18.19 -9.73 -6.02
C PRO A 289 18.03 -8.30 -6.53
N ALA A 290 19.10 -7.74 -7.08
CA ALA A 290 19.02 -6.45 -7.76
C ALA A 290 18.06 -6.55 -8.96
N LEU A 291 17.21 -5.55 -9.15
CA LEU A 291 16.21 -5.53 -10.24
C LEU A 291 16.85 -5.57 -11.64
N THR A 292 18.12 -5.22 -11.77
CA THR A 292 18.92 -5.31 -13.00
C THR A 292 19.51 -6.71 -13.23
N GLN A 293 19.45 -7.59 -12.23
CA GLN A 293 20.10 -8.91 -12.21
C GLN A 293 19.15 -9.98 -11.65
N LEU A 294 17.89 -9.93 -12.06
CA LEU A 294 16.93 -10.97 -11.69
C LEU A 294 17.30 -12.31 -12.36
N PRO A 295 17.16 -13.45 -11.65
CA PRO A 295 17.38 -14.75 -12.25
C PRO A 295 16.34 -15.02 -13.35
N VAL A 296 16.69 -15.89 -14.29
CA VAL A 296 15.75 -16.40 -15.29
C VAL A 296 14.75 -17.33 -14.58
N GLY A 297 13.46 -17.14 -14.86
CA GLY A 297 12.39 -17.90 -14.24
C GLY A 297 11.90 -17.28 -12.94
N CYS A 298 11.64 -18.12 -11.92
CA CYS A 298 11.14 -17.66 -10.64
C CYS A 298 12.16 -16.76 -9.93
N SER A 299 11.80 -15.49 -9.72
CA SER A 299 12.69 -14.50 -9.08
C SER A 299 13.10 -14.89 -7.65
N PHE A 300 12.28 -15.67 -6.95
CA PHE A 300 12.56 -16.13 -5.59
C PHE A 300 13.39 -17.42 -5.52
N ALA A 301 13.62 -18.12 -6.65
CA ALA A 301 14.33 -19.40 -6.67
C ALA A 301 15.69 -19.39 -5.93
N PRO A 302 16.54 -18.34 -6.02
CA PRO A 302 17.83 -18.31 -5.31
C PRO A 302 17.73 -18.33 -3.78
N ARG A 303 16.56 -17.99 -3.21
CA ARG A 303 16.30 -17.94 -1.77
C ARG A 303 15.28 -18.98 -1.31
N CYS A 304 14.74 -19.77 -2.24
CA CYS A 304 13.66 -20.72 -1.97
C CYS A 304 14.24 -22.08 -1.56
N SER A 305 13.82 -22.60 -0.40
CA SER A 305 14.19 -23.95 0.05
C SER A 305 13.59 -25.08 -0.80
N PHE A 306 12.58 -24.77 -1.62
CA PHE A 306 11.89 -25.69 -2.53
C PHE A 306 12.32 -25.51 -3.99
N ALA A 307 13.40 -24.77 -4.26
CA ALA A 307 13.84 -24.53 -5.63
C ALA A 307 14.35 -25.81 -6.30
N ASP A 308 13.86 -26.07 -7.51
CA ASP A 308 14.23 -27.17 -8.39
C ASP A 308 14.36 -26.71 -9.85
N GLU A 309 14.49 -27.65 -10.79
CA GLU A 309 14.67 -27.34 -12.22
C GLU A 309 13.47 -26.60 -12.83
N ALA A 310 12.24 -26.87 -12.37
CA ALA A 310 11.03 -26.21 -12.86
C ALA A 310 11.07 -24.69 -12.60
N CYS A 311 11.72 -24.28 -11.51
CA CYS A 311 11.87 -22.88 -11.13
C CYS A 311 12.74 -22.06 -12.11
N GLY A 312 13.44 -22.71 -13.04
CA GLY A 312 14.12 -22.03 -14.18
C GLY A 312 13.15 -21.38 -15.17
N ALA A 313 11.86 -21.73 -15.12
CA ALA A 313 10.79 -21.04 -15.82
C ALA A 313 9.93 -20.20 -14.85
N GLN A 314 9.36 -19.12 -15.36
CA GLN A 314 8.47 -18.27 -14.57
C GLN A 314 7.15 -19.02 -14.32
N PRO A 315 6.74 -19.22 -13.06
CA PRO A 315 5.44 -19.83 -12.77
C PRO A 315 4.29 -18.92 -13.21
N GLU A 316 3.23 -19.54 -13.71
CA GLU A 316 1.97 -18.85 -14.00
C GLU A 316 1.31 -18.39 -12.70
N TYR A 317 0.64 -17.24 -12.74
CA TYR A 317 -0.15 -16.74 -11.63
C TYR A 317 -1.51 -17.45 -11.60
N ALA A 318 -1.56 -18.59 -10.92
CA ALA A 318 -2.70 -19.51 -10.97
C ALA A 318 -3.75 -19.19 -9.89
N ASP A 319 -5.03 -19.33 -10.26
CA ASP A 319 -6.17 -19.35 -9.33
C ASP A 319 -6.25 -20.73 -8.66
N LEU A 320 -6.14 -20.74 -7.33
CA LEU A 320 -6.19 -21.94 -6.49
C LEU A 320 -7.59 -22.18 -5.92
N GLY A 321 -8.57 -21.35 -6.29
CA GLY A 321 -9.91 -21.32 -5.74
C GLY A 321 -10.04 -20.35 -4.57
N HIS A 322 -11.29 -20.00 -4.24
CA HIS A 322 -11.64 -19.12 -3.11
C HIS A 322 -10.98 -17.73 -3.12
N GLY A 323 -10.60 -17.23 -4.30
CA GLY A 323 -9.90 -15.96 -4.44
C GLY A 323 -8.44 -16.01 -3.96
N HIS A 324 -7.84 -17.20 -3.88
CA HIS A 324 -6.42 -17.39 -3.56
C HIS A 324 -5.62 -17.65 -4.83
N PHE A 325 -4.67 -16.78 -5.13
CA PHE A 325 -3.81 -16.88 -6.29
C PHE A 325 -2.34 -17.00 -5.87
N SER A 326 -1.54 -17.78 -6.61
CA SER A 326 -0.09 -17.87 -6.36
C SER A 326 0.68 -18.17 -7.63
N ALA A 327 1.86 -17.55 -7.77
CA ALA A 327 2.84 -17.85 -8.81
C ALA A 327 3.94 -18.77 -8.26
N CYS A 328 3.67 -20.07 -8.13
CA CYS A 328 4.64 -21.05 -7.66
C CYS A 328 4.43 -22.41 -8.35
N TRP A 329 5.52 -23.11 -8.68
CA TRP A 329 5.46 -24.49 -9.18
C TRP A 329 5.12 -25.51 -8.07
N HIS A 330 5.39 -25.16 -6.81
CA HIS A 330 5.33 -26.08 -5.66
C HIS A 330 4.18 -25.78 -4.69
N ILE A 331 3.00 -25.41 -5.21
CA ILE A 331 1.83 -25.03 -4.40
C ILE A 331 1.41 -26.12 -3.39
N ALA A 332 1.51 -27.40 -3.78
CA ALA A 332 1.10 -28.54 -2.96
C ALA A 332 2.14 -28.95 -1.90
N GLU A 333 3.42 -28.98 -2.28
CA GLU A 333 4.54 -29.38 -1.39
C GLU A 333 4.88 -28.31 -0.38
N ALA A 334 4.57 -27.07 -0.72
CA ALA A 334 4.57 -26.02 0.23
C ALA A 334 3.58 -26.40 1.38
N ALA A 335 2.34 -26.80 1.13
CA ALA A 335 1.27 -26.76 2.15
C ALA A 335 1.54 -27.46 3.52
N ALA A 336 1.58 -28.78 3.61
CA ALA A 336 2.67 -29.71 3.95
C ALA A 336 3.85 -29.34 4.91
N SER A 337 4.51 -28.17 4.82
CA SER A 337 5.79 -27.90 5.52
C SER A 337 5.72 -26.78 6.55
#